data_AF-A0A536SC78-F1
#
_entry.id   AF-A0A536SC78-F1
#
_cell.length_a   1.000
_cell.length_b   1.000
_cell.length_c   1.000
_cell.angle_alpha   90.00
_cell.angle_beta   90.00
_cell.angle_gamma   90.00
#
_symmetry.space_group_name_H-M   'P 1'
#
loop_
_entity.id
_entity.type
_entity.pdbx_description
1 polymer ?
#
loop_
_entity_poly.entity_id
_entity_poly.type
_entity_poly.pdbx_seq_one_letter_code
_entity_poly.pdbx_strand_id
1 'polypeptide(L)'
;MAREAGEGGDVRHWSLSRVCSCRCSDAVPVWRAATGPLAPHGRCGLVRVSESVTGLLSLQRIFLVVLALQGGLALILLQRKGLIRLSRATLLSGLIGIIVLAGGTLVVVQHERLNLTNATPIAEDARVVQWRAVLLRIAQNPVIGSGIGREVMRKAHRDLIPDSSFWHAHNVFLNYGLEMGLPGILALGWVFFSLLREYWRFYNSTDEKLKLLGIAGLMLILGVVLRNQVNDMFIRDAAILFWAVNGALLGYGHRRSRQVVLER
;
A
#
# COMPACT_ATOMS: atom_id res chain seq x y z
N MET A 1 50.46 -53.91 6.57
CA MET A 1 49.48 -54.06 7.68
C MET A 1 48.36 -53.05 7.42
N ALA A 2 47.41 -53.29 6.53
CA ALA A 2 46.34 -54.29 6.59
C ALA A 2 45.57 -54.23 7.92
N ARG A 3 44.42 -53.54 7.91
CA ARG A 3 43.12 -54.13 8.24
C ARG A 3 41.98 -53.20 7.82
N GLU A 4 41.16 -53.75 6.93
CA GLU A 4 39.85 -53.28 6.49
C GLU A 4 38.78 -53.61 7.53
N ALA A 5 37.76 -52.75 7.60
CA ALA A 5 36.35 -53.05 7.86
C ALA A 5 35.60 -51.78 7.43
N GLY A 6 34.63 -51.75 6.51
CA GLY A 6 33.74 -52.79 6.05
C GLY A 6 32.30 -52.35 6.30
N GLU A 7 31.85 -51.26 5.67
CA GLU A 7 30.43 -50.91 5.57
C GLU A 7 30.08 -50.62 4.11
N GLY A 8 29.41 -51.61 3.50
CA GLY A 8 28.87 -51.53 2.15
C GLY A 8 27.63 -50.64 2.12
N GLY A 9 27.68 -49.59 1.30
CA GLY A 9 26.55 -48.73 0.96
C GLY A 9 26.45 -48.60 -0.57
N ASP A 10 25.69 -49.51 -1.15
CA ASP A 10 25.10 -49.56 -2.49
C ASP A 10 25.06 -48.21 -3.27
N VAL A 11 25.98 -48.01 -4.23
CA VAL A 11 25.99 -46.86 -5.14
C VAL A 11 24.94 -47.08 -6.23
N ARG A 12 23.71 -46.66 -5.96
CA ARG A 12 22.64 -46.70 -6.97
C ARG A 12 22.79 -45.57 -7.98
N HIS A 13 23.12 -45.94 -9.21
CA HIS A 13 22.93 -45.13 -10.41
C HIS A 13 21.46 -44.68 -10.51
N TRP A 14 21.21 -43.37 -10.45
CA TRP A 14 19.90 -42.79 -10.70
C TRP A 14 19.61 -42.79 -12.21
N SER A 15 18.93 -43.84 -12.67
CA SER A 15 18.31 -43.93 -13.99
C SER A 15 17.08 -43.01 -14.07
N LEU A 16 17.17 -41.97 -14.90
CA LEU A 16 16.16 -40.93 -15.19
C LEU A 16 14.91 -41.41 -15.95
N SER A 17 14.33 -42.57 -15.63
CA SER A 17 13.29 -43.16 -16.52
C SER A 17 12.04 -43.76 -15.87
N ARG A 18 11.78 -43.56 -14.57
CA ARG A 18 10.49 -43.99 -13.96
C ARG A 18 10.01 -43.06 -12.84
N VAL A 19 9.40 -41.94 -13.21
CA VAL A 19 8.37 -41.30 -12.37
C VAL A 19 7.14 -41.12 -13.25
N CYS A 20 6.19 -42.05 -13.08
CA CYS A 20 4.94 -42.10 -13.80
C CYS A 20 4.10 -40.84 -13.59
N SER A 21 3.86 -40.13 -14.70
CA SER A 21 2.56 -39.67 -15.18
C SER A 21 1.48 -39.31 -14.14
N CYS A 22 1.51 -38.08 -13.64
CA CYS A 22 0.27 -37.38 -13.28
C CYS A 22 -0.21 -36.59 -14.49
N ARG A 23 -1.35 -36.98 -15.04
CA ARG A 23 -2.05 -36.30 -16.13
C ARG A 23 -2.54 -34.95 -15.59
N CYS A 24 -2.29 -33.84 -16.29
CA CYS A 24 -2.67 -32.47 -15.89
C CYS A 24 -4.21 -32.22 -15.74
N SER A 25 -5.05 -33.24 -15.89
CA SER A 25 -6.51 -33.11 -15.83
C SER A 25 -7.11 -33.25 -14.41
N ASP A 26 -6.37 -33.80 -13.44
CA ASP A 26 -7.00 -34.25 -12.17
C ASP A 26 -6.58 -33.45 -10.93
N ALA A 27 -5.80 -32.37 -11.10
CA ALA A 27 -5.53 -31.43 -10.03
C ALA A 27 -6.67 -30.40 -9.91
N VAL A 28 -7.81 -30.81 -9.35
CA VAL A 28 -8.79 -29.86 -8.84
C VAL A 28 -8.18 -29.20 -7.59
N PRO A 29 -7.94 -27.87 -7.58
CA PRO A 29 -7.38 -27.21 -6.41
C PRO A 29 -8.37 -27.32 -5.24
N VAL A 30 -7.87 -27.65 -4.04
CA VAL A 30 -8.64 -27.77 -2.79
C VAL A 30 -9.53 -26.54 -2.49
N TRP A 31 -9.21 -25.37 -3.04
CA TRP A 31 -10.04 -24.16 -2.94
C TRP A 31 -11.41 -24.27 -3.63
N ARG A 32 -11.63 -25.21 -4.57
CA ARG A 32 -12.94 -25.40 -5.23
C ARG A 32 -13.95 -26.12 -4.34
N ALA A 33 -13.52 -26.89 -3.34
CA ALA A 33 -14.44 -27.65 -2.49
C ALA A 33 -15.04 -26.82 -1.34
N ALA A 34 -14.45 -25.66 -1.01
CA ALA A 34 -14.89 -24.82 0.11
C ALA A 34 -15.79 -23.63 -0.29
N THR A 35 -16.15 -23.50 -1.58
CA THR A 35 -16.87 -22.32 -2.07
C THR A 35 -18.19 -22.69 -2.72
N GLY A 36 -19.29 -22.54 -1.97
CA GLY A 36 -20.65 -22.55 -2.52
C GLY A 36 -20.90 -21.40 -3.52
N PRO A 37 -21.99 -21.46 -4.29
CA PRO A 37 -22.25 -20.57 -5.41
C PRO A 37 -22.79 -19.21 -4.92
N LEU A 38 -21.92 -18.37 -4.38
CA LEU A 38 -22.24 -16.96 -4.16
C LEU A 38 -21.77 -16.11 -5.35
N ALA A 39 -22.70 -15.32 -5.89
CA ALA A 39 -22.51 -14.46 -7.05
C ALA A 39 -21.29 -13.53 -6.89
N PRO A 40 -20.58 -13.19 -7.99
CA PRO A 40 -19.37 -12.36 -7.97
C PRO A 40 -19.56 -10.98 -7.30
N HIS A 41 -20.78 -10.44 -7.28
CA HIS A 41 -21.10 -9.16 -6.63
C HIS A 41 -21.02 -9.21 -5.08
N GLY A 42 -21.35 -10.34 -4.45
CA GLY A 42 -21.30 -10.48 -2.99
C GLY A 42 -19.88 -10.58 -2.44
N ARG A 43 -18.95 -11.16 -3.21
CA ARG A 43 -17.55 -11.34 -2.82
C ARG A 43 -16.79 -10.00 -2.69
N CYS A 44 -17.05 -9.05 -3.59
CA CYS A 44 -16.41 -7.73 -3.54
C CYS A 44 -16.97 -6.87 -2.39
N GLY A 45 -18.25 -7.06 -2.02
CA GLY A 45 -18.85 -6.43 -0.85
C GLY A 45 -18.26 -6.96 0.46
N LEU A 46 -18.13 -8.28 0.60
CA LEU A 46 -17.59 -8.92 1.82
C LEU A 46 -16.13 -8.54 2.07
N VAL A 47 -15.29 -8.45 1.04
CA VAL A 47 -13.89 -8.01 1.18
C VAL A 47 -13.80 -6.56 1.66
N ARG A 48 -14.61 -5.65 1.10
CA ARG A 48 -14.66 -4.24 1.52
C ARG A 48 -15.18 -4.06 2.95
N VAL A 49 -16.15 -4.89 3.34
CA VAL A 49 -16.69 -4.90 4.72
C VAL A 49 -15.63 -5.44 5.68
N SER A 50 -14.91 -6.52 5.35
CA SER A 50 -13.84 -7.04 6.21
C SER A 50 -12.70 -6.05 6.41
N GLU A 51 -12.27 -5.34 5.35
CA GLU A 51 -11.21 -4.33 5.45
C GLU A 51 -11.63 -3.13 6.31
N SER A 52 -12.88 -2.69 6.16
CA SER A 52 -13.45 -1.59 6.97
C SER A 52 -13.58 -1.97 8.43
N VAL A 53 -14.00 -3.20 8.72
CA VAL A 53 -14.11 -3.76 10.07
C VAL A 53 -12.72 -3.92 10.72
N THR A 54 -11.73 -4.46 10.01
CA THR A 54 -10.35 -4.53 10.52
C THR A 54 -9.76 -3.13 10.77
N GLY A 55 -10.09 -2.15 9.92
CA GLY A 55 -9.72 -0.75 10.11
C GLY A 55 -10.32 -0.13 11.38
N LEU A 56 -11.61 -0.36 11.62
CA LEU A 56 -12.31 0.08 12.84
C LEU A 56 -11.73 -0.59 14.10
N LEU A 57 -11.45 -1.89 14.03
CA LEU A 57 -10.83 -2.64 15.13
C LEU A 57 -9.37 -2.23 15.40
N SER A 58 -8.66 -1.71 14.40
CA SER A 58 -7.28 -1.25 14.56
C SER A 58 -7.14 0.10 15.28
N LEU A 59 -8.25 0.78 15.58
CA LEU A 59 -8.31 2.14 16.13
C LEU A 59 -7.48 3.18 15.34
N GLN A 60 -7.13 2.88 14.08
CA GLN A 60 -6.32 3.76 13.23
C GLN A 60 -7.20 4.79 12.53
N ARG A 61 -7.32 5.95 13.16
CA ARG A 61 -8.12 7.12 12.72
C ARG A 61 -7.91 7.49 11.25
N ILE A 62 -6.66 7.41 10.76
CA ILE A 62 -6.32 7.88 9.41
C ILE A 62 -6.85 6.96 8.29
N PHE A 63 -7.10 5.68 8.58
CA PHE A 63 -7.48 4.71 7.55
C PHE A 63 -8.77 5.11 6.84
N LEU A 64 -9.79 5.50 7.59
CA LEU A 64 -11.10 5.88 7.07
C LEU A 64 -11.06 7.20 6.29
N VAL A 65 -10.24 8.15 6.73
CA VAL A 65 -10.01 9.41 6.00
C VAL A 65 -9.38 9.13 4.64
N VAL A 66 -8.37 8.25 4.59
CA VAL A 66 -7.71 7.86 3.34
C VAL A 66 -8.69 7.14 2.42
N LEU A 67 -9.49 6.19 2.93
CA LEU A 67 -10.52 5.50 2.15
C LEU A 67 -11.58 6.48 1.60
N ALA A 68 -12.00 7.46 2.39
CA ALA A 68 -12.95 8.47 1.96
C ALA A 68 -12.40 9.32 0.81
N LEU A 69 -11.13 9.75 0.92
CA LEU A 69 -10.45 10.50 -0.14
C LEU A 69 -10.26 9.66 -1.41
N GLN A 70 -9.84 8.41 -1.28
CA GLN A 70 -9.71 7.49 -2.41
C GLN A 70 -11.08 7.22 -3.06
N GLY A 71 -12.10 6.89 -2.27
CA GLY A 71 -13.45 6.61 -2.77
C GLY A 71 -14.08 7.82 -3.47
N GLY A 72 -13.98 9.00 -2.86
CA GLY A 72 -14.47 10.24 -3.44
C GLY A 72 -13.76 10.60 -4.75
N LEU A 73 -12.42 10.52 -4.78
CA LEU A 73 -11.66 10.78 -6.00
C LEU A 73 -11.96 9.75 -7.09
N ALA A 74 -12.03 8.46 -6.74
CA ALA A 74 -12.38 7.39 -7.68
C ALA A 74 -13.76 7.62 -8.30
N LEU A 75 -14.77 7.97 -7.50
CA LEU A 75 -16.11 8.31 -7.99
C LEU A 75 -16.08 9.47 -8.99
N ILE A 76 -15.35 10.53 -8.66
CA ILE A 76 -15.18 11.69 -9.54
C ILE A 76 -14.50 11.28 -10.85
N LEU A 77 -13.42 10.51 -10.80
CA LEU A 77 -12.67 10.08 -11.98
C LEU A 77 -13.47 9.12 -12.87
N LEU A 78 -14.21 8.19 -12.28
CA LEU A 78 -15.10 7.26 -12.98
C LEU A 78 -16.23 8.02 -13.70
N GLN A 79 -16.86 8.98 -13.00
CA GLN A 79 -17.91 9.83 -13.59
C GLN A 79 -17.36 10.68 -14.73
N ARG A 80 -16.20 11.31 -14.55
CA ARG A 80 -15.56 12.17 -15.56
C ARG A 80 -15.23 11.43 -16.86
N LYS A 81 -14.90 10.14 -16.79
CA LYS A 81 -14.65 9.31 -17.98
C LYS A 81 -15.89 8.62 -18.53
N GLY A 82 -17.06 8.87 -17.95
CA GLY A 82 -18.33 8.27 -18.36
C GLY A 82 -18.40 6.76 -18.11
N LEU A 83 -17.53 6.22 -17.25
CA LEU A 83 -17.51 4.80 -16.85
C LEU A 83 -18.67 4.49 -15.89
N ILE A 84 -19.10 5.52 -15.15
CA ILE A 84 -20.35 5.54 -14.42
C ILE A 84 -21.13 6.79 -14.84
N ARG A 85 -22.46 6.69 -14.86
CA ARG A 85 -23.35 7.80 -15.21
C ARG A 85 -24.31 8.05 -14.06
N LEU A 86 -23.82 8.77 -13.05
CA LEU A 86 -24.63 9.25 -11.95
C LEU A 86 -25.21 10.63 -12.28
N SER A 87 -26.41 10.92 -11.76
CA SER A 87 -26.92 12.29 -11.75
C SER A 87 -26.05 13.17 -10.85
N ARG A 88 -26.05 14.50 -11.09
CA ARG A 88 -25.29 15.44 -10.23
C ARG A 88 -25.74 15.34 -8.77
N ALA A 89 -27.05 15.19 -8.54
CA ALA A 89 -27.62 15.03 -7.20
C ALA A 89 -27.11 13.74 -6.53
N THR A 90 -27.09 12.61 -7.25
CA THR A 90 -26.60 11.32 -6.74
C THR A 90 -25.10 11.35 -6.45
N LEU A 91 -24.31 12.02 -7.30
CA LEU A 91 -22.88 12.18 -7.06
C LEU A 91 -22.61 13.01 -5.80
N LEU A 92 -23.29 14.14 -5.66
CA LEU A 92 -23.15 15.02 -4.49
C LEU A 92 -23.61 14.31 -3.21
N SER A 93 -24.76 13.63 -3.24
CA SER A 93 -25.24 12.88 -2.07
C SER A 93 -24.28 11.74 -1.71
N GLY A 94 -23.69 11.06 -2.69
CA GLY A 94 -22.67 10.03 -2.47
C GLY A 94 -21.39 10.60 -1.82
N LEU A 95 -20.89 11.74 -2.30
CA LEU A 95 -19.72 12.40 -1.72
C LEU A 95 -20.00 12.91 -0.30
N ILE A 96 -21.17 13.52 -0.07
CA ILE A 96 -21.61 13.94 1.27
C ILE A 96 -21.72 12.72 2.19
N GLY A 97 -22.33 11.64 1.73
CA GLY A 97 -22.43 10.38 2.47
C GLY A 97 -21.07 9.84 2.89
N ILE A 98 -20.09 9.82 1.96
CA ILE A 98 -18.71 9.41 2.26
C ILE A 98 -18.09 10.30 3.34
N ILE A 99 -18.24 11.63 3.24
CA ILE A 99 -17.69 12.58 4.22
C ILE A 99 -18.33 12.38 5.59
N VAL A 100 -19.66 12.28 5.64
CA VAL A 100 -20.42 12.12 6.89
C VAL A 100 -20.07 10.79 7.55
N LEU A 101 -20.01 9.69 6.80
CA LEU A 101 -19.64 8.38 7.32
C LEU A 101 -18.21 8.37 7.86
N ALA A 102 -17.25 8.91 7.10
CA ALA A 102 -15.85 8.99 7.52
C ALA A 102 -15.65 9.89 8.75
N GLY A 103 -16.34 11.03 8.79
CA GLY A 103 -16.31 11.96 9.93
C GLY A 103 -16.92 11.33 11.18
N GLY A 104 -18.11 10.71 11.07
CA GLY A 104 -18.78 10.05 12.18
C GLY A 104 -17.96 8.89 12.75
N THR A 105 -17.43 8.02 11.90
CA THR A 105 -16.54 6.93 12.36
C THR A 105 -15.23 7.45 12.94
N LEU A 106 -14.65 8.53 12.42
CA LEU A 106 -13.48 9.16 13.02
C LEU A 106 -13.75 9.66 14.45
N VAL A 107 -14.91 10.28 14.69
CA VAL A 107 -15.33 10.74 16.03
C VAL A 107 -15.48 9.55 16.99
N VAL A 108 -16.14 8.48 16.55
CA VAL A 108 -16.31 7.26 17.36
C VAL A 108 -14.96 6.63 17.68
N VAL A 109 -14.10 6.42 16.68
CA VAL A 109 -12.76 5.83 16.87
C VAL A 109 -11.88 6.72 17.75
N GLN A 110 -12.00 8.05 17.61
CA GLN A 110 -11.31 9.00 18.49
C GLN A 110 -11.73 8.79 19.94
N HIS A 111 -13.05 8.78 20.19
CA HIS A 111 -13.62 8.65 21.52
C HIS A 111 -13.23 7.33 22.17
N GLU A 112 -13.40 6.21 21.46
CA GLU A 112 -13.00 4.89 21.94
C GLU A 112 -11.51 4.80 22.25
N ARG A 113 -10.65 5.35 21.39
CA ARG A 113 -9.19 5.34 21.63
C ARG A 113 -8.81 6.16 22.87
N LEU A 114 -9.46 7.30 23.11
CA LEU A 114 -9.24 8.08 24.32
C LEU A 114 -9.63 7.27 25.57
N ASN A 115 -10.79 6.60 25.53
CA ASN A 115 -11.31 5.83 26.65
C ASN A 115 -10.50 4.55 26.93
N LEU A 116 -10.07 3.84 25.89
CA LEU A 116 -9.45 2.52 26.02
C LEU A 116 -7.93 2.55 26.22
N THR A 117 -7.24 3.59 25.73
CA THR A 117 -5.77 3.59 25.66
C THR A 117 -5.09 4.75 26.38
N ASN A 118 -5.85 5.60 27.10
CA ASN A 118 -5.36 6.86 27.67
C ASN A 118 -4.55 7.68 26.64
N ALA A 119 -4.92 7.57 25.38
CA ALA A 119 -4.17 8.20 24.30
C ALA A 119 -4.30 9.71 24.38
N THR A 120 -3.32 10.43 23.82
CA THR A 120 -3.41 11.87 23.71
C THR A 120 -4.51 12.30 22.71
N PRO A 121 -5.20 13.43 22.99
CA PRO A 121 -6.03 14.11 22.02
C PRO A 121 -5.24 14.44 20.75
N ILE A 122 -5.94 14.57 19.61
CA ILE A 122 -5.30 14.98 18.33
C ILE A 122 -4.60 16.34 18.48
N ALA A 123 -5.15 17.23 19.31
CA ALA A 123 -4.58 18.55 19.57
C ALA A 123 -3.20 18.49 20.25
N GLU A 124 -2.88 17.40 20.93
CA GLU A 124 -1.64 17.19 21.69
C GLU A 124 -0.77 16.10 21.03
N ASP A 125 -0.87 15.95 19.72
CA ASP A 125 -0.12 14.95 18.99
C ASP A 125 1.38 15.28 18.98
N ALA A 126 2.17 14.43 19.64
CA ALA A 126 3.62 14.57 19.76
C ALA A 126 4.34 14.68 18.40
N ARG A 127 3.74 14.15 17.31
CA ARG A 127 4.32 14.22 15.96
C ARG A 127 4.47 15.65 15.46
N VAL A 128 3.55 16.56 15.81
CA VAL A 128 3.61 17.96 15.33
C VAL A 128 4.87 18.65 15.83
N VAL A 129 5.19 18.47 17.11
CA VAL A 129 6.41 19.02 17.73
C VAL A 129 7.65 18.33 17.17
N GLN A 130 7.63 17.00 17.03
CA GLN A 130 8.75 16.23 16.51
C GLN A 130 9.08 16.57 15.06
N TRP A 131 8.08 16.73 14.18
CA TRP A 131 8.32 17.04 12.77
C TRP A 131 9.03 18.38 12.60
N ARG A 132 8.70 19.38 13.42
CA ARG A 132 9.42 20.65 13.41
C ARG A 132 10.90 20.45 13.74
N ALA A 133 11.19 19.66 14.78
CA ALA A 133 12.57 19.37 15.17
C ALA A 133 13.32 18.55 14.10
N VAL A 134 12.65 17.57 13.48
CA VAL A 134 13.18 16.77 12.36
C VAL A 134 13.50 17.65 11.16
N LEU A 135 12.60 18.56 10.77
CA LEU A 135 12.81 19.49 9.66
C LEU A 135 14.03 20.39 9.91
N LEU A 136 14.19 20.90 11.14
CA LEU A 136 15.39 21.67 11.51
C LEU A 136 16.67 20.83 11.38
N ARG A 137 16.61 19.55 11.73
CA ARG A 137 17.74 18.62 11.59
C ARG A 137 18.10 18.34 10.14
N ILE A 138 17.10 18.17 9.28
CA ILE A 138 17.28 18.06 7.83
C ILE A 138 17.93 19.33 7.26
N ALA A 139 17.50 20.50 7.74
CA ALA A 139 18.06 21.78 7.30
C ALA A 139 19.54 21.98 7.70
N GLN A 140 20.03 21.30 8.74
CA GLN A 140 21.45 21.33 9.13
C GLN A 140 22.34 20.53 8.18
N ASN A 141 21.84 19.41 7.63
CA ASN A 141 22.59 18.56 6.69
C ASN A 141 21.73 18.23 5.45
N PRO A 142 21.39 19.22 4.62
CA PRO A 142 20.36 19.08 3.59
C PRO A 142 20.78 18.22 2.39
N VAL A 143 22.07 17.95 2.20
CA VAL A 143 22.57 17.19 1.04
C VAL A 143 22.92 15.75 1.41
N ILE A 144 23.62 15.56 2.52
CA ILE A 144 24.12 14.24 2.93
C ILE A 144 23.13 13.53 3.86
N GLY A 145 22.30 14.28 4.59
CA GLY A 145 21.54 13.74 5.70
C GLY A 145 22.46 13.22 6.81
N SER A 146 22.02 12.17 7.48
CA SER A 146 22.69 11.56 8.63
C SER A 146 23.11 10.10 8.39
N GLY A 147 23.08 9.67 7.13
CA GLY A 147 23.42 8.31 6.70
C GLY A 147 22.19 7.43 6.51
N ILE A 148 22.30 6.40 5.67
CA ILE A 148 21.18 5.51 5.35
C ILE A 148 20.90 4.56 6.51
N GLY A 149 19.62 4.44 6.87
CA GLY A 149 19.20 3.49 7.89
C GLY A 149 17.94 3.91 8.64
N ARG A 150 17.05 2.94 8.83
CA ARG A 150 15.77 3.15 9.52
C ARG A 150 15.88 3.69 10.96
N GLU A 151 17.00 3.38 11.61
CA GLU A 151 17.27 3.75 13.00
C GLU A 151 18.06 5.07 13.12
N VAL A 152 18.16 5.86 12.04
CA VAL A 152 18.96 7.09 12.03
C VAL A 152 18.51 8.09 13.08
N MET A 153 17.19 8.24 13.28
CA MET A 153 16.67 9.09 14.36
C MET A 153 17.15 8.58 15.73
N ARG A 154 17.09 7.26 16.00
CA ARG A 154 17.57 6.67 17.26
C ARG A 154 19.10 6.69 17.42
N LYS A 155 19.86 6.57 16.35
CA LYS A 155 21.32 6.42 16.40
C LYS A 155 22.05 7.75 16.31
N ALA A 156 21.64 8.64 15.40
CA ALA A 156 22.29 9.92 15.13
C ALA A 156 21.61 11.10 15.84
N HIS A 157 20.34 10.96 16.25
CA HIS A 157 19.52 12.05 16.76
C HIS A 157 18.72 11.69 18.02
N ARG A 158 19.42 11.14 19.03
CA ARG A 158 18.80 10.72 20.31
C ARG A 158 18.09 11.87 21.03
N ASP A 159 18.55 13.09 20.82
CA ASP A 159 17.93 14.33 21.30
C ASP A 159 16.51 14.55 20.77
N LEU A 160 16.16 13.95 19.64
CA LEU A 160 14.82 14.01 19.05
C LEU A 160 13.85 12.97 19.63
N ILE A 161 14.25 12.20 20.64
CA ILE A 161 13.44 11.16 21.29
C ILE A 161 13.23 11.56 22.76
N PRO A 162 12.24 12.42 23.07
CA PRO A 162 12.03 12.91 24.43
C PRO A 162 11.54 11.81 25.37
N ASP A 163 10.78 10.85 24.83
CA ASP A 163 10.23 9.69 25.53
C ASP A 163 10.27 8.48 24.59
N SER A 164 10.51 7.29 25.14
CA SER A 164 10.90 6.03 24.48
C SER A 164 9.98 5.46 23.38
N SER A 165 8.94 6.19 22.98
CA SER A 165 7.88 5.70 22.07
C SER A 165 8.08 6.08 20.61
N PHE A 166 9.01 6.99 20.28
CA PHE A 166 9.19 7.51 18.92
C PHE A 166 10.63 7.33 18.42
N TRP A 167 10.91 6.22 17.72
CA TRP A 167 12.24 5.91 17.16
C TRP A 167 12.40 6.32 15.68
N HIS A 168 11.36 6.85 15.04
CA HIS A 168 11.35 7.36 13.66
C HIS A 168 10.30 8.48 13.51
N ALA A 169 10.38 9.29 12.44
CA ALA A 169 9.57 10.50 12.29
C ALA A 169 8.08 10.24 12.02
N HIS A 170 7.64 8.99 11.85
CA HIS A 170 6.25 8.64 11.46
C HIS A 170 5.78 9.37 10.19
N ASN A 171 6.71 9.71 9.31
CA ASN A 171 6.46 10.25 8.00
C ASN A 171 7.58 9.74 7.08
N VAL A 172 7.22 9.02 6.03
CA VAL A 172 8.20 8.37 5.15
C VAL A 172 9.11 9.40 4.46
N PHE A 173 8.61 10.58 4.12
CA PHE A 173 9.41 11.62 3.48
C PHE A 173 10.41 12.22 4.47
N LEU A 174 9.98 12.49 5.71
CA LEU A 174 10.89 12.99 6.74
C LEU A 174 11.96 11.96 7.13
N ASN A 175 11.62 10.67 7.14
CA ASN A 175 12.61 9.60 7.34
C ASN A 175 13.69 9.64 6.25
N TYR A 176 13.30 9.66 4.97
CA TYR A 176 14.26 9.77 3.86
C TYR A 176 15.03 11.09 3.87
N GLY A 177 14.42 12.16 4.37
CA GLY A 177 15.07 13.44 4.62
C GLY A 177 16.15 13.37 5.69
N LEU A 178 15.92 12.64 6.80
CA LEU A 178 16.95 12.42 7.81
C LEU A 178 18.08 11.54 7.28
N GLU A 179 17.75 10.52 6.48
CA GLU A 179 18.75 9.57 5.97
C GLU A 179 19.68 10.20 4.93
N MET A 180 19.09 10.87 3.93
CA MET A 180 19.81 11.33 2.73
C MET A 180 19.57 12.82 2.40
N GLY A 181 18.97 13.58 3.31
CA GLY A 181 18.64 14.99 3.05
C GLY A 181 17.57 15.17 1.97
N LEU A 182 17.62 16.34 1.33
CA LEU A 182 16.76 16.71 0.22
C LEU A 182 16.86 15.73 -0.97
N PRO A 183 18.04 15.20 -1.35
CA PRO A 183 18.14 14.16 -2.38
C PRO A 183 17.23 12.95 -2.12
N GLY A 184 17.15 12.47 -0.86
CA GLY A 184 16.29 11.35 -0.50
C GLY A 184 14.80 11.65 -0.69
N ILE A 185 14.37 12.83 -0.24
CA ILE A 185 12.98 13.31 -0.41
C ILE A 185 12.64 13.42 -1.89
N LEU A 186 13.53 14.04 -2.68
CA LEU A 186 13.33 14.25 -4.11
C LEU A 186 13.30 12.93 -4.88
N ALA A 187 14.19 11.98 -4.56
CA ALA A 187 14.18 10.65 -5.17
C ALA A 187 12.87 9.92 -4.91
N LEU A 188 12.40 9.90 -3.66
CA LEU A 188 11.13 9.27 -3.30
C LEU A 188 9.95 9.97 -3.99
N GLY A 189 9.94 11.30 -3.98
CA GLY A 189 8.93 12.11 -4.67
C GLY A 189 8.91 11.85 -6.18
N TRP A 190 10.08 11.73 -6.80
CA TRP A 190 10.23 11.43 -8.22
C TRP A 190 9.68 10.06 -8.59
N VAL A 191 9.89 9.04 -7.74
CA VAL A 191 9.36 7.70 -7.97
C VAL A 191 7.84 7.71 -7.92
N PHE A 192 7.23 8.33 -6.90
CA PHE A 192 5.77 8.46 -6.85
C PHE A 192 5.21 9.28 -8.01
N PHE A 193 5.87 10.39 -8.39
CA PHE A 193 5.50 11.20 -9.54
C PHE A 193 5.53 10.40 -10.84
N SER A 194 6.57 9.59 -11.05
CA SER A 194 6.71 8.75 -12.24
C SER A 194 5.58 7.73 -12.35
N LEU A 195 5.21 7.08 -11.23
CA LEU A 195 4.07 6.16 -11.19
C LEU A 195 2.75 6.89 -11.47
N LEU A 196 2.52 8.04 -10.83
CA LEU A 196 1.32 8.85 -11.05
C LEU A 196 1.20 9.28 -12.51
N ARG A 197 2.29 9.73 -13.13
CA ARG A 197 2.35 10.12 -14.54
C ARG A 197 1.93 8.97 -15.45
N GLU A 198 2.42 7.76 -15.18
CA GLU A 198 2.11 6.59 -16.00
C GLU A 198 0.65 6.15 -15.85
N TYR A 199 0.13 6.08 -14.63
CA TYR A 199 -1.30 5.77 -14.43
C TYR A 199 -2.22 6.87 -14.96
N TRP A 200 -1.79 8.13 -14.91
CA TRP A 200 -2.51 9.23 -15.54
C TRP A 200 -2.56 9.09 -17.07
N ARG A 201 -1.49 8.57 -17.68
CA ARG A 201 -1.47 8.23 -19.11
C ARG A 201 -2.49 7.14 -19.42
N PHE A 202 -2.53 6.06 -18.64
CA PHE A 202 -3.54 5.00 -18.81
C PHE A 202 -4.98 5.51 -18.62
N TYR A 203 -5.20 6.36 -17.61
CA TYR A 203 -6.48 7.04 -17.38
C TYR A 203 -6.98 7.85 -18.59
N ASN A 204 -6.07 8.40 -19.38
CA ASN A 204 -6.39 9.18 -20.58
C ASN A 204 -6.46 8.35 -21.87
N SER A 205 -6.30 7.03 -21.79
CA SER A 205 -6.49 6.14 -22.93
C SER A 205 -7.94 6.12 -23.44
N THR A 206 -8.14 5.70 -24.68
CA THR A 206 -9.48 5.44 -25.23
C THR A 206 -10.08 4.14 -24.72
N ASP A 207 -9.24 3.13 -24.46
CA ASP A 207 -9.65 1.81 -23.98
C ASP A 207 -10.14 1.86 -22.53
N GLU A 208 -11.30 1.27 -22.28
CA GLU A 208 -11.96 1.28 -20.98
C GLU A 208 -11.16 0.56 -19.88
N LYS A 209 -10.53 -0.57 -20.21
CA LYS A 209 -9.73 -1.34 -19.24
C LYS A 209 -8.50 -0.55 -18.80
N LEU A 210 -7.86 0.16 -19.74
CA LEU A 210 -6.76 1.07 -19.41
C LEU A 210 -7.21 2.24 -18.54
N LYS A 211 -8.40 2.80 -18.77
CA LYS A 211 -8.95 3.86 -17.89
C LYS A 211 -9.13 3.37 -16.46
N LEU A 212 -9.75 2.19 -16.29
CA LEU A 212 -9.96 1.57 -14.98
C LEU A 212 -8.64 1.24 -14.29
N LEU A 213 -7.67 0.71 -15.03
CA LEU A 213 -6.33 0.42 -14.52
C LEU A 213 -5.60 1.70 -14.08
N GLY A 214 -5.74 2.79 -14.85
CA GLY A 214 -5.23 4.10 -14.47
C GLY A 214 -5.84 4.59 -13.15
N ILE A 215 -7.15 4.48 -12.98
CA ILE A 215 -7.83 4.87 -11.72
C ILE A 215 -7.34 4.00 -10.56
N ALA A 216 -7.28 2.67 -10.74
CA ALA A 216 -6.82 1.75 -9.70
C ALA A 216 -5.38 2.05 -9.26
N GLY A 217 -4.48 2.28 -10.22
CA GLY A 217 -3.09 2.66 -9.95
C GLY A 217 -2.98 4.01 -9.22
N LEU A 218 -3.73 5.02 -9.65
CA LEU A 218 -3.79 6.32 -8.95
C LEU A 218 -4.26 6.15 -7.50
N MET A 219 -5.29 5.32 -7.25
CA MET A 219 -5.76 5.06 -5.89
C MET A 219 -4.72 4.32 -5.06
N LEU A 220 -4.00 3.35 -5.63
CA LEU A 220 -2.92 2.65 -4.94
C LEU A 220 -1.82 3.61 -4.47
N ILE A 221 -1.35 4.50 -5.35
CA ILE A 221 -0.33 5.50 -4.99
C ILE A 221 -0.86 6.44 -3.92
N LEU A 222 -2.07 6.99 -4.11
CA LEU A 222 -2.67 7.92 -3.17
C LEU A 222 -2.83 7.30 -1.77
N GLY A 223 -3.27 6.04 -1.70
CA GLY A 223 -3.43 5.32 -0.43
C GLY A 223 -2.12 5.20 0.33
N VAL A 224 -1.04 4.81 -0.35
CA VAL A 224 0.29 4.70 0.27
C VAL A 224 0.81 6.07 0.69
N VAL A 225 0.75 7.07 -0.18
CA VAL A 225 1.30 8.40 0.11
C VAL A 225 0.56 9.06 1.27
N LEU A 226 -0.78 9.06 1.27
CA LEU A 226 -1.57 9.69 2.33
C LEU A 226 -1.39 8.99 3.68
N ARG A 227 -1.40 7.65 3.68
CA ARG A 227 -1.26 6.89 4.93
C ARG A 227 0.12 7.06 5.56
N ASN A 228 1.17 7.22 4.74
CA ASN A 228 2.55 7.40 5.19
C ASN A 228 2.94 8.86 5.49
N GLN A 229 2.00 9.80 5.45
CA GLN A 229 2.23 11.14 6.00
C GLN A 229 2.29 11.14 7.52
N VAL A 230 1.51 10.27 8.15
CA VAL A 230 1.35 10.21 9.62
C VAL A 230 1.74 8.84 10.19
N ASN A 231 2.12 7.89 9.33
CA ASN A 231 2.64 6.60 9.75
C ASN A 231 3.90 6.26 8.95
N ASP A 232 4.64 5.27 9.45
CA ASP A 232 5.74 4.65 8.73
C ASP A 232 5.39 3.17 8.46
N MET A 233 4.47 2.95 7.53
CA MET A 233 3.96 1.62 7.17
C MET A 233 4.49 1.13 5.83
N PHE A 234 5.20 1.97 5.09
CA PHE A 234 5.83 1.63 3.81
C PHE A 234 7.16 0.91 4.03
N ILE A 235 7.08 -0.24 4.71
CA ILE A 235 8.22 -1.05 5.12
C ILE A 235 7.92 -2.53 4.81
N ARG A 236 8.98 -3.31 4.56
CA ARG A 236 8.94 -4.77 4.36
C ARG A 236 7.72 -5.22 3.52
N ASP A 237 6.76 -5.89 4.13
CA ASP A 237 5.66 -6.58 3.46
C ASP A 237 4.77 -5.63 2.65
N ALA A 238 4.46 -4.45 3.21
CA ALA A 238 3.65 -3.44 2.52
C ALA A 238 4.39 -2.84 1.33
N ALA A 239 5.71 -2.63 1.46
CA ALA A 239 6.54 -2.15 0.35
C ALA A 239 6.65 -3.22 -0.74
N ILE A 240 6.90 -4.48 -0.37
CA ILE A 240 6.97 -5.62 -1.32
C ILE A 240 5.65 -5.75 -2.08
N LEU A 241 4.52 -5.73 -1.38
CA LEU A 241 3.20 -5.80 -2.00
C LEU A 241 2.97 -4.62 -2.95
N PHE A 242 3.30 -3.40 -2.52
CA PHE A 242 3.17 -2.21 -3.35
C PHE A 242 3.98 -2.32 -4.65
N TRP A 243 5.25 -2.74 -4.58
CA TRP A 243 6.10 -2.89 -5.76
C TRP A 243 5.62 -4.02 -6.66
N ALA A 244 5.21 -5.15 -6.10
CA ALA A 244 4.68 -6.28 -6.85
C ALA A 244 3.40 -5.90 -7.63
N VAL A 245 2.46 -5.23 -6.97
CA VAL A 245 1.21 -4.77 -7.59
C VAL A 245 1.50 -3.72 -8.66
N ASN A 246 2.38 -2.75 -8.41
CA ASN A 246 2.77 -1.77 -9.43
C ASN A 246 3.42 -2.44 -10.65
N GLY A 247 4.34 -3.37 -10.44
CA GLY A 247 4.97 -4.12 -11.54
C GLY A 247 3.95 -4.88 -12.39
N ALA A 248 2.99 -5.54 -11.74
CA ALA A 248 1.92 -6.26 -12.44
C ALA A 248 0.99 -5.30 -13.23
N LEU A 249 0.54 -4.20 -12.62
CA LEU A 249 -0.36 -3.24 -13.24
C LEU A 249 0.30 -2.52 -14.41
N LEU A 250 1.53 -2.02 -14.24
CA LEU A 250 2.27 -1.35 -15.30
C LEU A 250 2.59 -2.32 -16.45
N GLY A 251 3.01 -3.55 -16.14
CA GLY A 251 3.29 -4.58 -17.14
C GLY A 251 2.05 -4.93 -17.97
N TYR A 252 0.89 -5.09 -17.34
CA TYR A 252 -0.37 -5.29 -18.04
C TYR A 252 -0.78 -4.05 -18.86
N GLY A 253 -0.72 -2.85 -18.26
CA GLY A 253 -1.11 -1.60 -18.89
C GLY A 253 -0.30 -1.31 -20.16
N HIS A 254 1.02 -1.50 -20.12
CA HIS A 254 1.86 -1.33 -21.30
C HIS A 254 1.54 -2.34 -22.41
N ARG A 255 1.36 -3.62 -22.08
CA ARG A 255 0.98 -4.64 -23.08
C ARG A 255 -0.35 -4.30 -23.76
N ARG A 256 -1.38 -3.93 -22.98
CA ARG A 256 -2.68 -3.54 -23.53
C ARG A 256 -2.59 -2.26 -24.35
N SER A 257 -1.81 -1.27 -23.91
CA SER A 257 -1.62 -0.02 -24.66
C SER A 257 -1.02 -0.25 -26.06
N ARG A 258 -0.09 -1.20 -26.20
CA ARG A 258 0.49 -1.58 -27.51
C ARG A 258 -0.55 -2.26 -28.41
N GLN A 259 -1.37 -3.17 -27.86
CA GLN A 259 -2.43 -3.84 -28.62
C GLN A 259 -3.44 -2.85 -29.18
N VAL A 260 -3.88 -1.89 -28.36
CA VAL A 260 -4.85 -0.85 -28.77
C VAL A 260 -4.30 0.03 -29.91
N VAL A 261 -2.98 0.23 -29.99
CA VAL A 261 -2.35 0.96 -31.10
C VAL A 261 -2.30 0.11 -32.37
N LEU A 262 -2.09 -1.21 -32.26
CA LEU A 262 -2.07 -2.13 -33.40
C LEU A 262 -3.46 -2.46 -33.95
N GLU A 263 -4.50 -2.35 -33.13
CA GLU A 263 -5.90 -2.56 -33.51
C GLU A 263 -6.52 -1.35 -34.24
N ARG A 264 -5.77 -0.24 -34.41
CA ARG A 264 -6.18 0.97 -35.14
C ARG A 264 -5.55 1.02 -36.52
#